data_AF-A0A0C6FRL5-F1
#
_entry.id   AF-A0A0C6FRL5-F1
#
_cell.length_a   1.000
_cell.length_b   1.000
_cell.length_c   1.000
_cell.angle_alpha   90.00
_cell.angle_beta   90.00
_cell.angle_gamma   90.00
#
_symmetry.space_group_name_H-M   'P 1'
#
loop_
_entity.id
_entity.type
_entity.pdbx_description
1 polymer ?
#
loop_
_entity_poly.entity_id
_entity_poly.type
_entity_poly.pdbx_seq_one_letter_code
_entity_poly.pdbx_strand_id
1 'polypeptide(L)'
;MPYDHGSRPNRRRAAALLEILKGRLVDAGGAIEHATTMQATTASPHWRLSNVGGVHVYETSRGWDANIAFEELPVGVPTVIENAVPYGTPQEVLQSTIQNLSLRAEREKVAIANFDTMMRWFVFDEIELPVDPDYLAGIAAKLDAEGYTQEESLGRLVH
;
A
#
# COMPACT_ATOMS: atom_id res chain seq x y z
N MET A 1 19.93 6.72 -13.24
CA MET A 1 18.81 7.04 -14.15
C MET A 1 17.66 7.57 -13.31
N PRO A 2 16.88 8.55 -13.78
CA PRO A 2 15.65 8.95 -13.10
C PRO A 2 14.66 7.77 -13.08
N TYR A 3 13.89 7.65 -11.99
CA TYR A 3 12.87 6.62 -11.87
C TYR A 3 11.71 6.90 -12.84
N ASP A 4 11.29 5.90 -13.60
CA ASP A 4 10.19 6.04 -14.57
C ASP A 4 8.85 5.58 -13.98
N HIS A 5 8.02 6.54 -13.58
CA HIS A 5 6.64 6.31 -13.10
C HIS A 5 5.71 5.79 -14.21
N GLY A 6 6.03 6.07 -15.47
CA GLY A 6 5.29 5.64 -16.66
C GLY A 6 5.61 4.20 -17.11
N SER A 7 6.57 3.54 -16.48
CA SER A 7 6.90 2.14 -16.78
C SER A 7 5.83 1.19 -16.26
N ARG A 8 5.33 0.29 -17.14
CA ARG A 8 4.30 -0.70 -16.76
C ARG A 8 4.75 -1.64 -15.62
N PRO A 9 5.99 -2.19 -15.63
CA PRO A 9 6.53 -2.89 -14.46
C PRO A 9 6.49 -2.08 -13.16
N ASN A 10 6.86 -0.81 -13.20
CA ASN A 10 6.90 0.05 -12.02
C ASN A 10 5.51 0.35 -11.49
N ARG A 11 4.53 0.63 -12.37
CA ARG A 11 3.12 0.80 -11.95
C ARG A 11 2.55 -0.45 -11.29
N ARG A 12 2.86 -1.64 -11.82
CA ARG A 12 2.41 -2.91 -11.21
C ARG A 12 2.97 -3.10 -9.81
N ARG A 13 4.27 -2.84 -9.62
CA ARG A 13 4.90 -2.89 -8.29
C ARG A 13 4.30 -1.86 -7.34
N ALA A 14 4.02 -0.66 -7.85
CA ALA A 14 3.44 0.41 -7.05
C ALA A 14 2.00 0.12 -6.61
N ALA A 15 1.18 -0.48 -7.48
CA ALA A 15 -0.16 -0.93 -7.14
C ALA A 15 -0.12 -2.07 -6.12
N ALA A 16 0.76 -3.06 -6.30
CA ALA A 16 0.93 -4.14 -5.33
C ALA A 16 1.38 -3.62 -3.95
N LEU A 17 2.34 -2.69 -3.93
CA LEU A 17 2.78 -2.07 -2.69
C LEU A 17 1.66 -1.27 -2.01
N LEU A 18 0.85 -0.53 -2.78
CA LEU A 18 -0.30 0.18 -2.22
C LEU A 18 -1.25 -0.76 -1.47
N GLU A 19 -1.57 -1.93 -2.04
CA GLU A 19 -2.45 -2.90 -1.38
C GLU A 19 -1.84 -3.42 -0.05
N ILE A 20 -0.52 -3.67 -0.02
CA ILE A 20 0.18 -4.01 1.21
C ILE A 20 0.08 -2.88 2.24
N LEU A 21 0.28 -1.62 1.82
CA LEU A 21 0.26 -0.47 2.72
C LEU A 21 -1.14 -0.13 3.22
N LYS A 22 -2.20 -0.36 2.42
CA LYS A 22 -3.60 -0.25 2.85
C LYS A 22 -3.91 -1.21 4.02
N GLY A 23 -3.29 -2.38 4.04
CA GLY A 23 -3.37 -3.32 5.17
C GLY A 23 -2.58 -2.90 6.41
N ARG A 24 -1.82 -1.80 6.35
CA ARG A 24 -0.97 -1.29 7.45
C ARG A 24 -1.38 0.10 7.93
N LEU A 25 -2.52 0.60 7.47
CA LEU A 25 -3.01 1.92 7.89
C LEU A 25 -3.31 1.92 9.38
N VAL A 26 -2.99 3.03 10.03
CA VAL A 26 -3.18 3.24 11.47
C VAL A 26 -4.28 4.28 11.69
N ASP A 27 -4.96 4.22 12.83
CA ASP A 27 -5.87 5.30 13.23
C ASP A 27 -5.08 6.62 13.33
N ALA A 28 -5.41 7.56 12.46
CA ALA A 28 -4.78 8.87 12.41
C ALA A 28 -5.70 9.99 12.94
N GLY A 29 -6.80 9.63 13.62
CA GLY A 29 -7.80 10.57 14.14
C GLY A 29 -7.21 11.64 15.07
N GLY A 30 -6.26 11.27 15.93
CA GLY A 30 -5.55 12.21 16.81
C GLY A 30 -4.51 13.09 16.08
N ALA A 31 -3.97 12.62 14.95
CA ALA A 31 -2.96 13.36 14.17
C ALA A 31 -3.58 14.46 13.31
N ILE A 32 -4.88 14.38 13.00
CA ILE A 32 -5.60 15.43 12.27
C ILE A 32 -5.58 16.74 13.07
N GLU A 33 -5.68 16.69 14.40
CA GLU A 33 -5.67 17.90 15.24
C GLU A 33 -4.34 18.68 15.20
N HIS A 34 -3.22 18.04 14.82
CA HIS A 34 -1.90 18.70 14.72
C HIS A 34 -1.37 18.85 13.29
N ALA A 35 -1.74 17.98 12.35
CA ALA A 35 -1.30 18.05 10.95
C ALA A 35 -2.00 19.15 10.13
N THR A 36 -3.14 19.67 10.63
CA THR A 36 -3.89 20.74 9.95
C THR A 36 -3.08 22.05 9.80
N THR A 37 -2.01 22.23 10.57
CA THR A 37 -1.29 23.52 10.61
C THR A 37 -0.08 23.60 9.66
N MET A 38 0.38 22.50 9.04
CA MET A 38 1.58 22.56 8.17
C MET A 38 1.51 21.82 6.82
N GLN A 39 0.65 20.80 6.66
CA GLN A 39 0.51 20.10 5.36
C GLN A 39 -0.83 20.41 4.64
N ALA A 40 -1.76 21.11 5.29
CA ALA A 40 -3.05 21.47 4.72
C ALA A 40 -2.97 22.39 3.48
N THR A 41 -1.85 23.10 3.29
CA THR A 41 -1.63 24.03 2.18
C THR A 41 -1.42 23.37 0.82
N THR A 42 -1.17 22.05 0.77
CA THR A 42 -1.04 21.32 -0.50
C THR A 42 -2.22 20.40 -0.79
N ALA A 43 -3.15 20.20 0.15
CA ALA A 43 -4.13 19.11 0.08
C ALA A 43 -5.28 19.36 -0.92
N SER A 44 -5.03 19.16 -2.22
CA SER A 44 -6.07 19.12 -3.26
C SER A 44 -7.24 18.22 -2.82
N PRO A 45 -8.51 18.63 -3.00
CA PRO A 45 -9.66 17.78 -2.68
C PRO A 45 -9.69 16.49 -3.51
N HIS A 46 -8.90 16.43 -4.58
CA HIS A 46 -8.79 15.27 -5.46
C HIS A 46 -7.74 14.26 -5.00
N TRP A 47 -6.87 14.61 -4.04
CA TRP A 47 -5.83 13.71 -3.52
C TRP A 47 -6.38 12.82 -2.40
N ARG A 48 -7.35 12.03 -2.82
CA ARG A 48 -8.07 11.05 -2.04
C ARG A 48 -7.40 9.68 -2.10
N LEU A 49 -7.43 8.92 -1.01
CA LEU A 49 -7.05 7.51 -0.94
C LEU A 49 -7.79 6.69 -2.00
N SER A 50 -9.08 6.95 -2.21
CA SER A 50 -9.88 6.32 -3.28
C SER A 50 -9.31 6.55 -4.69
N ASN A 51 -8.56 7.64 -4.89
CA ASN A 51 -7.92 7.96 -6.17
C ASN A 51 -6.45 7.51 -6.21
N VAL A 52 -5.91 6.86 -5.18
CA VAL A 52 -4.52 6.38 -5.20
C VAL A 52 -4.44 5.10 -6.02
N GLY A 53 -3.69 5.14 -7.12
CA GLY A 53 -3.44 3.98 -7.98
C GLY A 53 -2.16 3.21 -7.64
N GLY A 54 -1.22 3.85 -6.93
CA GLY A 54 0.00 3.16 -6.50
C GLY A 54 0.93 3.99 -5.62
N VAL A 55 1.84 3.30 -4.94
CA VAL A 55 2.94 3.90 -4.18
C VAL A 55 4.26 3.45 -4.78
N HIS A 56 5.04 4.38 -5.28
CA HIS A 56 6.36 4.12 -5.87
C HIS A 56 7.45 4.34 -4.85
N VAL A 57 8.08 3.27 -4.37
CA VAL A 57 9.28 3.36 -3.52
C VAL A 57 10.52 3.03 -4.33
N TYR A 58 11.55 3.87 -4.25
CA TYR A 58 12.80 3.66 -4.96
C TYR A 58 13.97 4.37 -4.28
N GLU A 59 15.18 3.87 -4.56
CA GLU A 59 16.42 4.47 -4.07
C GLU A 59 16.93 5.55 -5.03
N THR A 60 17.44 6.63 -4.46
CA THR A 60 18.10 7.75 -5.14
C THR A 60 19.52 7.92 -4.61
N SER A 61 20.32 8.75 -5.26
CA SER A 61 21.66 9.12 -4.75
C SER A 61 21.65 9.85 -3.40
N ARG A 62 20.47 10.28 -2.92
CA ARG A 62 20.29 11.01 -1.66
C ARG A 62 19.55 10.19 -0.59
N GLY A 63 19.21 8.94 -0.88
CA GLY A 63 18.41 8.09 0.00
C GLY A 63 17.15 7.56 -0.67
N TRP A 64 16.18 7.15 0.13
CA TRP A 64 14.95 6.48 -0.29
C TRP A 64 13.80 7.46 -0.48
N ASP A 65 13.08 7.31 -1.58
CA ASP A 65 11.95 8.17 -1.92
C ASP A 65 10.67 7.34 -2.10
N ALA A 66 9.53 8.00 -1.87
CA ALA A 66 8.21 7.40 -2.05
C ALA A 66 7.24 8.39 -2.66
N ASN A 67 6.75 8.06 -3.85
CA ASN A 67 5.80 8.91 -4.55
C ASN A 67 4.43 8.24 -4.59
N ILE A 68 3.40 8.99 -4.23
CA ILE A 68 2.01 8.51 -4.31
C ILE A 68 1.46 8.89 -5.67
N ALA A 69 1.10 7.89 -6.47
CA ALA A 69 0.48 8.07 -7.77
C ALA A 69 -1.04 8.01 -7.64
N PHE A 70 -1.71 8.99 -8.25
CA PHE A 70 -3.15 9.14 -8.28
C PHE A 70 -3.67 8.91 -9.69
N GLU A 71 -4.86 8.31 -9.76
CA GLU A 71 -5.59 8.03 -10.99
C GLU A 71 -6.89 8.84 -11.02
N GLU A 72 -7.50 8.91 -12.20
CA GLU A 72 -8.83 9.52 -12.40
C GLU A 72 -8.94 10.99 -11.94
N LEU A 73 -7.82 11.72 -11.93
CA LEU A 73 -7.81 13.13 -11.56
C LEU A 73 -8.24 14.05 -12.71
N PRO A 74 -8.88 15.21 -12.43
CA PRO A 74 -9.15 16.22 -13.43
C PRO A 74 -7.88 16.72 -14.15
N VAL A 75 -8.04 17.16 -15.39
CA VAL A 75 -6.94 17.75 -16.18
C VAL A 75 -6.33 18.93 -15.43
N GLY A 76 -5.00 18.96 -15.35
CA GLY A 76 -4.24 20.01 -14.67
C GLY A 76 -3.96 19.73 -13.18
N VAL A 77 -4.51 18.66 -12.61
CA VAL A 77 -4.15 18.21 -11.26
C VAL A 77 -2.93 17.28 -11.34
N PRO A 78 -1.86 17.51 -10.55
CA PRO A 78 -0.72 16.60 -10.50
C PRO A 78 -1.14 15.19 -10.08
N THR A 79 -0.76 14.20 -10.90
CA THR A 79 -1.07 12.78 -10.70
C THR A 79 -0.03 12.05 -9.87
N VAL A 80 1.07 12.70 -9.51
CA VAL A 80 2.11 12.14 -8.64
C VAL A 80 2.45 13.20 -7.59
N ILE A 81 2.43 12.80 -6.32
CA ILE A 81 2.94 13.60 -5.22
C ILE A 81 4.27 12.99 -4.80
N GLU A 82 5.32 13.79 -4.91
CA GLU A 82 6.69 13.42 -4.52
C GLU A 82 6.96 13.84 -3.08
N ASN A 83 7.85 13.13 -2.40
CA ASN A 83 8.36 13.64 -1.12
C ASN A 83 9.34 14.78 -1.37
N ALA A 84 9.27 15.80 -0.53
CA ALA A 84 10.19 16.93 -0.62
C ALA A 84 11.64 16.55 -0.28
N VAL A 85 11.84 15.53 0.58
CA VAL A 85 13.15 15.10 1.07
C VAL A 85 13.20 13.57 1.12
N PRO A 86 14.21 12.92 0.49
CA PRO A 86 14.45 11.49 0.63
C PRO A 86 14.84 11.08 2.05
N TYR A 87 14.46 9.88 2.44
CA TYR A 87 14.73 9.28 3.77
C TYR A 87 16.04 8.49 3.78
N GLY A 88 16.61 8.28 4.96
CA GLY A 88 17.86 7.53 5.11
C GLY A 88 17.70 6.04 4.81
N THR A 89 16.52 5.48 5.09
CA THR A 89 16.26 4.04 4.97
C THR A 89 14.94 3.72 4.26
N PRO A 90 14.82 2.53 3.65
CA PRO A 90 13.56 2.07 3.07
C PRO A 90 12.45 1.91 4.11
N GLN A 91 12.79 1.55 5.35
CA GLN A 91 11.79 1.39 6.43
C GLN A 91 11.20 2.73 6.83
N GLU A 92 12.02 3.78 6.95
CA GLU A 92 11.55 5.14 7.29
C GLU A 92 10.59 5.68 6.22
N VAL A 93 10.91 5.48 4.93
CA VAL A 93 10.03 5.96 3.86
C VAL A 93 8.71 5.21 3.84
N LEU A 94 8.71 3.90 4.11
CA LEU A 94 7.48 3.10 4.20
C LEU A 94 6.59 3.55 5.37
N GLN A 95 7.18 3.77 6.55
CA GLN A 95 6.45 4.26 7.72
C GLN A 95 5.84 5.65 7.48
N SER A 96 6.59 6.56 6.89
CA SER A 96 6.05 7.88 6.54
C SER A 96 4.95 7.80 5.48
N THR A 97 5.08 6.88 4.54
CA THR A 97 4.04 6.65 3.52
C THR A 97 2.77 6.08 4.13
N ILE A 98 2.86 5.13 5.05
CA ILE A 98 1.73 4.59 5.82
C ILE A 98 1.01 5.71 6.56
N GLN A 99 1.75 6.58 7.25
CA GLN A 99 1.18 7.73 7.96
C GLN A 99 0.45 8.68 7.01
N ASN A 100 1.06 8.99 5.86
CA ASN A 100 0.47 9.82 4.80
C ASN A 100 -0.83 9.23 4.21
N LEU A 101 -0.87 7.91 3.99
CA LEU A 101 -2.07 7.23 3.51
C LEU A 101 -3.15 7.17 4.60
N SER A 102 -2.77 6.97 5.86
CA SER A 102 -3.68 6.93 7.00
C SER A 102 -4.39 8.28 7.20
N LEU A 103 -3.65 9.40 7.10
CA LEU A 103 -4.25 10.74 7.10
C LEU A 103 -5.28 10.95 5.98
N ARG A 104 -5.05 10.36 4.79
CA ARG A 104 -6.01 10.43 3.67
C ARG A 104 -7.23 9.54 3.93
N ALA A 105 -7.03 8.34 4.49
CA ALA A 105 -8.11 7.42 4.88
C ALA A 105 -9.06 8.10 5.86
N GLU A 106 -8.52 8.72 6.91
CA GLU A 106 -9.28 9.45 7.92
C GLU A 106 -10.02 10.65 7.32
N ARG A 107 -9.36 11.43 6.45
CA ARG A 107 -10.01 12.56 5.76
C ARG A 107 -11.22 12.14 4.93
N GLU A 108 -11.18 10.96 4.33
CA GLU A 108 -12.32 10.40 3.58
C GLU A 108 -13.33 9.66 4.45
N LYS A 109 -13.05 9.46 5.74
CA LYS A 109 -13.80 8.55 6.61
C LYS A 109 -13.94 7.16 5.99
N VAL A 110 -12.91 6.73 5.24
CA VAL A 110 -12.82 5.34 4.81
C VAL A 110 -12.73 4.54 6.09
N ALA A 111 -13.57 3.52 6.25
CA ALA A 111 -13.44 2.59 7.35
C ALA A 111 -12.04 1.98 7.26
N ILE A 112 -11.12 2.45 8.10
CA ILE A 112 -9.89 1.74 8.36
C ILE A 112 -10.37 0.46 8.99
N ALA A 113 -10.21 -0.65 8.29
CA ALA A 113 -10.58 -1.93 8.84
C ALA A 113 -9.85 -2.05 10.18
N ASN A 114 -10.63 -2.23 11.25
CA ASN A 114 -10.11 -2.32 12.60
C ASN A 114 -9.43 -3.69 12.69
N PHE A 115 -8.15 -3.74 12.33
CA PHE A 115 -7.36 -4.98 12.22
C PHE A 115 -6.81 -5.42 13.59
N ASP A 116 -7.64 -5.36 14.63
CA ASP A 116 -7.37 -6.06 15.89
C ASP A 116 -7.35 -7.60 15.67
N THR A 117 -7.88 -8.06 14.52
CA THR A 117 -7.62 -9.38 13.98
C THR A 117 -6.20 -9.44 13.44
N MET A 118 -5.32 -10.10 14.19
CA MET A 118 -3.91 -10.31 13.90
C MET A 118 -3.73 -11.01 12.52
N MET A 119 -3.66 -10.22 11.45
CA MET A 119 -3.40 -10.70 10.09
C MET A 119 -2.12 -11.54 10.07
N ARG A 120 -2.19 -12.75 9.52
CA ARG A 120 -1.01 -13.59 9.32
C ARG A 120 -0.39 -13.24 7.99
N TRP A 121 0.90 -12.96 8.00
CA TRP A 121 1.66 -12.62 6.79
C TRP A 121 2.30 -13.87 6.23
N PHE A 122 1.96 -14.21 4.98
CA PHE A 122 2.58 -15.31 4.26
C PHE A 122 3.62 -14.72 3.30
N VAL A 123 4.86 -15.20 3.37
CA VAL A 123 5.91 -14.81 2.42
C VAL A 123 6.01 -15.88 1.35
N PHE A 124 5.79 -15.49 0.10
CA PHE A 124 5.95 -16.36 -1.06
C PHE A 124 6.78 -15.63 -2.12
N ASP A 125 7.94 -16.16 -2.51
CA ASP A 125 8.86 -15.53 -3.48
C ASP A 125 9.10 -14.02 -3.22
N GLU A 126 9.43 -13.68 -1.96
CA GLU A 126 9.65 -12.30 -1.49
C GLU A 126 8.41 -11.39 -1.52
N ILE A 127 7.24 -11.91 -1.87
CA ILE A 127 5.96 -11.20 -1.83
C ILE A 127 5.26 -11.51 -0.50
N GLU A 128 5.01 -10.46 0.29
CA GLU A 128 4.24 -10.53 1.52
C GLU A 128 2.74 -10.43 1.21
N LEU A 129 2.00 -11.52 1.45
CA LEU A 129 0.54 -11.58 1.28
C LEU A 129 -0.14 -11.54 2.65
N PRO A 130 -1.06 -10.58 2.89
CA PRO A 130 -1.87 -10.59 4.10
C PRO A 130 -2.95 -11.66 4.00
N VAL A 131 -3.01 -12.53 5.01
CA VAL A 131 -4.01 -13.59 5.10
C VAL A 131 -4.79 -13.42 6.40
N ASP A 132 -6.11 -13.31 6.25
CA ASP A 132 -7.03 -13.37 7.38
C ASP A 132 -6.99 -14.79 7.99
N PRO A 133 -6.63 -14.95 9.28
CA PRO A 133 -6.60 -16.25 9.94
C PRO A 133 -7.94 -16.99 9.89
N ASP A 134 -9.05 -16.25 9.92
CA ASP A 134 -10.39 -16.82 9.91
C ASP A 134 -10.76 -17.34 8.50
N TYR A 135 -10.12 -16.80 7.46
CA TYR A 135 -10.24 -17.29 6.09
C TYR A 135 -9.59 -18.67 5.91
N LEU A 136 -8.55 -19.00 6.68
CA LEU A 136 -7.84 -20.29 6.56
C LEU A 136 -8.65 -21.47 7.10
N ALA A 137 -9.47 -21.25 8.13
CA ALA A 137 -10.19 -22.32 8.82
C ALA A 137 -11.18 -23.09 7.92
N GLY A 138 -11.71 -22.45 6.87
CA GLY A 138 -12.63 -23.07 5.91
C GLY A 138 -12.00 -23.53 4.60
N ILE A 139 -10.76 -23.10 4.30
CA ILE A 139 -10.14 -23.31 3.00
C ILE A 139 -9.68 -24.76 2.82
N ALA A 140 -9.16 -25.42 3.85
CA ALA A 140 -8.76 -26.82 3.76
C ALA A 140 -9.94 -27.74 3.38
N ALA A 141 -11.09 -27.56 4.02
CA ALA A 141 -12.30 -28.33 3.73
C ALA A 141 -12.87 -27.99 2.34
N LYS A 142 -12.77 -26.74 1.90
CA LYS A 142 -13.20 -26.30 0.57
C LYS A 142 -12.30 -26.86 -0.55
N LEU A 143 -10.98 -26.82 -0.35
CA LEU A 143 -10.00 -27.36 -1.29
C LEU A 143 -10.14 -28.88 -1.44
N ASP A 144 -10.37 -29.59 -0.33
CA ASP A 144 -10.67 -31.03 -0.34
C ASP A 144 -11.98 -31.33 -1.10
N ALA A 145 -13.03 -30.53 -0.90
CA ALA A 145 -14.29 -30.63 -1.65
C ALA A 145 -14.15 -30.31 -3.16
N GLU A 146 -13.20 -29.44 -3.51
CA GLU A 146 -12.85 -29.10 -4.90
C GLU A 146 -11.84 -30.08 -5.53
N GLY A 147 -11.44 -31.12 -4.79
CA GLY A 147 -10.57 -32.20 -5.28
C GLY A 147 -9.08 -31.84 -5.33
N TYR A 148 -8.66 -30.75 -4.70
CA TYR A 148 -7.25 -30.38 -4.61
C TYR A 148 -6.54 -31.28 -3.61
N THR A 149 -5.65 -32.14 -4.11
CA THR A 149 -4.78 -32.95 -3.25
C THR A 149 -3.51 -32.19 -2.87
N GLN A 150 -2.92 -32.55 -1.72
CA GLN A 150 -1.67 -31.95 -1.23
C GLN A 150 -0.51 -32.15 -2.23
N GLU A 151 -0.52 -33.25 -2.99
CA GLU A 151 0.47 -33.54 -4.04
C GLU A 151 0.33 -32.62 -5.26
N GLU A 152 -0.89 -32.30 -5.71
CA GLU A 152 -1.13 -31.38 -6.83
C GLU A 152 -0.76 -29.93 -6.48
N SER A 153 -0.93 -29.57 -5.21
CA SER A 153 -0.58 -28.25 -4.68
C SER A 153 0.94 -28.06 -4.59
N LEU A 154 1.69 -29.12 -4.26
CA LEU A 154 3.16 -29.11 -4.22
C LEU A 154 3.78 -29.22 -5.63
N GLY A 155 3.18 -29.98 -6.54
CA GLY A 155 3.70 -30.18 -7.90
C GLY A 155 3.70 -28.94 -8.79
N ARG A 156 2.85 -27.94 -8.49
CA ARG A 156 2.80 -26.65 -9.23
C ARG A 156 3.83 -25.62 -8.77
N LEU A 157 4.51 -25.84 -7.65
CA LEU A 157 5.53 -24.93 -7.11
C LEU A 157 6.95 -25.25 -7.62
N VAL A 158 7.11 -26.32 -8.40
CA VAL A 158 8.41 -26.82 -8.86
C VAL A 158 8.68 -26.49 -10.34
N HIS A 159 7.84 -25.67 -10.99
CA HIS A 159 8.01 -25.27 -12.39
C HIS A 159 8.02 -23.76 -12.60
#